data_AF-A0A3C2ANT4-F1
#
_entry.id   AF-A0A3C2ANT4-F1
#
_cell.length_a   1.000
_cell.length_b   1.000
_cell.length_c   1.000
_cell.angle_alpha   90.00
_cell.angle_beta   90.00
_cell.angle_gamma   90.00
#
_symmetry.space_group_name_H-M   'P 1'
#
loop_
_entity.id
_entity.type
_entity.pdbx_description
1 polymer ?
#
loop_
_entity_poly.entity_id
_entity_poly.type
_entity_poly.pdbx_seq_one_letter_code
_entity_poly.pdbx_strand_id
1 'polypeptide(L)'
;MILRKCLPLILAVAPFFASAQKLTCTTHGRTNEILESSPEKRALIEQLNREAELYTAEHYGERAGGLKVIPTVIHVIHNNGAENISKTSILNIMESVNTELRGLNNTSSVSADFQGLIADTQFELRLAKIDESGNCTDGITRTVSSLTNGAGENVKDLVNWNDGSRRYLQVWLVASVGSGAGGYTYLPGSVSARSNGIIIRTAQFTSTLSHEFGHWLNLSHTWGPTNEPAVASNCNFDDNVSDTPNTEGQTSCSGSRTTCGSVDNVENHMDYTSCARMFTLGQASRMQSASNSSTGGRSTYWSSSNRLATGTNDGFTNSCVPTIAFSQDNSLGCEGLTIDFEDNSFGADLDASWDWEWSFPGGTPSTSDDQNPTVTYNSSGTYDVTLTITNNAGTDSRTVQDAVVVTPNGGGIAGGFTESVEDSGFPNNSGNDRDWSIESAGGLTWQRSNLASVTGDASVRINLRNITEGDINDLISPPIDMSNVSSSDATMTFKYAHANRNSTTHDERLRIYVSDDCGESWRLRFNSSGDGLNTAGGSVSGIFTPDASDWKEESVSLSVVAGEQHVLVKFEATSDRQSYLYIDDININPDASEVGIEEAGAISD
;
A
#
# COMPACT_ATOMS: atom_id res chain seq x y z
N MET A 1 2.22 41.10 -43.27
CA MET A 1 2.91 39.83 -42.99
C MET A 1 3.81 40.04 -41.78
N ILE A 2 3.23 39.96 -40.57
CA ILE A 2 3.93 40.04 -39.29
C ILE A 2 3.20 39.01 -38.40
N LEU A 3 3.82 37.86 -38.17
CA LEU A 3 3.30 36.82 -37.29
C LEU A 3 3.61 37.22 -35.82
N ARG A 4 2.55 37.39 -35.03
CA ARG A 4 2.62 37.38 -33.56
C ARG A 4 2.83 35.93 -33.10
N LYS A 5 3.90 35.66 -32.37
CA LYS A 5 4.07 34.43 -31.58
C LYS A 5 3.31 34.60 -30.26
N CYS A 6 2.28 33.79 -30.04
CA CYS A 6 1.71 33.58 -28.71
C CYS A 6 2.61 32.59 -27.95
N LEU A 7 3.04 33.00 -26.77
CA LEU A 7 3.77 32.18 -25.79
C LEU A 7 2.71 31.49 -24.90
N PRO A 8 2.73 30.16 -24.69
CA PRO A 8 1.82 29.55 -23.72
C PRO A 8 2.36 29.82 -22.31
N LEU A 9 1.47 30.31 -21.45
CA LEU A 9 1.70 30.52 -20.02
C LEU A 9 1.63 29.15 -19.33
N ILE A 10 2.78 28.59 -18.99
CA ILE A 10 2.86 27.38 -18.14
C ILE A 10 2.54 27.82 -16.70
N LEU A 11 1.35 27.46 -16.23
CA LEU A 11 0.96 27.62 -14.84
C LEU A 11 1.63 26.48 -14.05
N ALA A 12 2.78 26.76 -13.44
CA ALA A 12 3.44 25.82 -12.54
C ALA A 12 2.58 25.67 -11.27
N VAL A 13 1.87 24.54 -11.17
CA VAL A 13 1.28 24.09 -9.91
C VAL A 13 2.42 23.56 -9.06
N ALA A 14 2.87 24.33 -8.07
CA ALA A 14 3.82 23.85 -7.07
C ALA A 14 3.09 22.84 -6.16
N PRO A 15 3.62 21.62 -5.94
CA PRO A 15 3.04 20.71 -4.97
C PRO A 15 3.28 21.31 -3.58
N PHE A 16 2.21 21.46 -2.80
CA PHE A 16 2.30 21.73 -1.37
C PHE A 16 2.88 20.49 -0.68
N PHE A 17 4.21 20.40 -0.58
CA PHE A 17 4.84 19.46 0.36
C PHE A 17 4.78 20.07 1.75
N ALA A 18 3.84 19.61 2.57
CA ALA A 18 3.93 19.82 4.00
C ALA A 18 5.20 19.11 4.51
N SER A 19 6.11 19.86 5.14
CA SER A 19 7.31 19.30 5.79
C SER A 19 6.89 18.43 6.97
N ALA A 20 6.62 17.14 6.74
CA ALA A 20 6.43 16.18 7.81
C ALA A 20 7.73 16.04 8.62
N GLN A 21 7.63 15.96 9.95
CA GLN A 21 8.78 15.72 10.82
C GLN A 21 9.33 14.32 10.54
N LYS A 22 10.66 14.19 10.37
CA LYS A 22 11.33 12.89 10.25
C LYS A 22 11.10 12.12 11.56
N LEU A 23 10.54 10.91 11.47
CA LEU A 23 10.31 10.05 12.63
C LEU A 23 11.60 9.31 12.96
N THR A 24 11.70 8.80 14.19
CA THR A 24 12.88 8.08 14.66
C THR A 24 13.08 6.75 13.91
N CYS A 25 14.34 6.32 13.76
CA CYS A 25 14.72 4.99 13.28
C CYS A 25 14.83 4.01 14.48
N THR A 26 14.71 2.70 14.22
CA THR A 26 14.84 1.65 15.25
C THR A 26 15.98 0.65 15.03
N THR A 27 16.86 0.89 14.05
CA THR A 27 17.91 -0.04 13.61
C THR A 27 18.86 -0.50 14.72
N HIS A 28 19.37 0.38 15.59
CA HIS A 28 20.27 -0.04 16.67
C HIS A 28 19.56 -0.85 17.75
N GLY A 29 18.35 -0.44 18.15
CA GLY A 29 17.49 -1.22 19.05
C GLY A 29 17.30 -2.66 18.57
N ARG A 30 16.88 -2.84 17.30
CA ARG A 30 16.71 -4.18 16.70
C ARG A 30 18.02 -4.95 16.57
N THR A 31 19.11 -4.28 16.22
CA THR A 31 20.42 -4.93 16.12
C THR A 31 20.90 -5.37 17.50
N ASN A 32 20.75 -4.54 18.53
CA ASN A 32 21.17 -4.83 19.90
C ASN A 32 20.40 -6.01 20.50
N GLU A 33 19.09 -6.11 20.29
CA GLU A 33 18.28 -7.29 20.67
C GLU A 33 18.86 -8.61 20.10
N ILE A 34 19.34 -8.55 18.85
CA ILE A 34 19.97 -9.70 18.19
C ILE A 34 21.37 -9.98 18.77
N LEU A 35 22.15 -8.94 19.08
CA LEU A 35 23.50 -9.08 19.63
C LEU A 35 23.52 -9.54 21.09
N GLU A 36 22.48 -9.23 21.85
CA GLU A 36 22.30 -9.74 23.21
C GLU A 36 22.05 -11.25 23.23
N SER A 37 21.41 -11.77 22.17
CA SER A 37 21.10 -13.19 22.02
C SER A 37 22.13 -13.98 21.21
N SER A 38 23.20 -13.36 20.68
CA SER A 38 24.18 -14.03 19.80
C SER A 38 25.61 -13.44 19.88
N PRO A 39 26.50 -13.99 20.73
CA PRO A 39 27.89 -13.54 20.85
C PRO A 39 28.71 -13.60 19.54
N GLU A 40 28.45 -14.58 18.68
CA GLU A 40 29.12 -14.72 17.38
C GLU A 40 28.83 -13.53 16.44
N LYS A 41 27.60 -12.98 16.49
CA LYS A 41 27.22 -11.81 15.69
C LYS A 41 27.90 -10.53 16.17
N ARG A 42 28.22 -10.45 17.47
CA ARG A 42 28.99 -9.32 18.03
C ARG A 42 30.42 -9.31 17.50
N ALA A 43 31.08 -10.46 17.48
CA ALA A 43 32.41 -10.61 16.89
C ALA A 43 32.43 -10.22 15.41
N LEU A 44 31.36 -10.54 14.67
CA LEU A 44 31.22 -10.17 13.27
C LEU A 44 31.15 -8.65 13.07
N ILE A 45 30.36 -7.94 13.88
CA ILE A 45 30.28 -6.46 13.82
C ILE A 45 31.61 -5.82 14.21
N GLU A 46 32.30 -6.33 15.24
CA GLU A 46 33.64 -5.87 15.61
C GLU A 46 34.64 -6.06 14.47
N GLN A 47 34.58 -7.20 13.78
CA GLN A 47 35.39 -7.44 12.59
C GLN A 47 35.08 -6.43 11.48
N LEU A 48 33.81 -6.16 11.19
CA LEU A 48 33.39 -5.16 10.20
C LEU A 48 33.86 -3.74 10.55
N ASN A 49 33.82 -3.37 11.83
CA ASN A 49 34.32 -2.08 12.29
C ASN A 49 35.82 -1.96 12.04
N ARG A 50 36.58 -3.01 12.34
CA ARG A 50 38.03 -3.04 12.10
C ARG A 50 38.37 -3.01 10.61
N GLU A 51 37.64 -3.75 9.77
CA GLU A 51 37.79 -3.70 8.31
C GLU A 51 37.50 -2.30 7.78
N ALA A 52 36.49 -1.62 8.32
CA ALA A 52 36.15 -0.24 7.96
C ALA A 52 37.23 0.76 8.38
N GLU A 53 37.78 0.67 9.59
CA GLU A 53 38.86 1.54 10.07
C GLU A 53 40.10 1.43 9.18
N LEU A 54 40.56 0.20 8.90
CA LEU A 54 41.73 -0.04 8.06
C LEU A 54 41.51 0.46 6.63
N TYR A 55 40.35 0.17 6.05
CA TYR A 55 40.03 0.62 4.70
C TYR A 55 39.97 2.15 4.62
N THR A 56 39.33 2.80 5.60
CA THR A 56 39.21 4.26 5.65
C THR A 56 40.56 4.93 5.82
N ALA A 57 41.46 4.37 6.63
CA ALA A 57 42.82 4.89 6.79
C ALA A 57 43.61 4.91 5.46
N GLU A 58 43.32 3.99 4.54
CA GLU A 58 43.98 3.88 3.24
C GLU A 58 43.26 4.66 2.13
N HIS A 59 41.93 4.75 2.17
CA HIS A 59 41.11 5.22 1.05
C HIS A 59 40.27 6.48 1.38
N TYR A 60 40.59 7.19 2.46
CA TYR A 60 39.87 8.39 2.87
C TYR A 60 39.77 9.42 1.74
N GLY A 61 38.54 9.77 1.36
CA GLY A 61 38.28 10.75 0.30
C GLY A 61 38.61 10.25 -1.12
N GLU A 62 38.99 8.98 -1.28
CA GLU A 62 39.25 8.40 -2.60
C GLU A 62 37.94 8.00 -3.31
N ARG A 63 37.95 8.15 -4.63
CA ARG A 63 36.89 7.65 -5.54
C ARG A 63 37.30 6.35 -6.24
N ALA A 64 38.28 5.64 -5.70
CA ALA A 64 38.95 4.52 -6.37
C ALA A 64 38.12 3.22 -6.43
N GLY A 65 37.06 3.11 -5.61
CA GLY A 65 36.18 1.94 -5.57
C GLY A 65 35.24 1.77 -6.78
N GLY A 66 35.07 2.84 -7.57
CA GLY A 66 34.16 2.86 -8.71
C GLY A 66 32.67 2.90 -8.30
N LEU A 67 31.80 3.15 -9.28
CA LEU A 67 30.36 3.19 -9.05
C LEU A 67 29.81 1.78 -8.76
N LYS A 68 29.20 1.61 -7.59
CA LYS A 68 28.55 0.39 -7.16
C LYS A 68 27.05 0.50 -7.34
N VAL A 69 26.57 -0.15 -8.40
CA VAL A 69 25.15 -0.27 -8.68
C VAL A 69 24.57 -1.41 -7.85
N ILE A 70 23.59 -1.10 -7.01
CA ILE A 70 22.87 -2.05 -6.15
C ILE A 70 21.51 -2.34 -6.81
N PRO A 71 21.23 -3.59 -7.21
CA PRO A 71 19.90 -3.99 -7.65
C PRO A 71 18.93 -3.88 -6.48
N THR A 72 17.83 -3.17 -6.69
CA THR A 72 16.83 -2.85 -5.67
C THR A 72 15.45 -3.32 -6.13
N VAL A 73 14.65 -3.83 -5.18
CA VAL A 73 13.22 -4.10 -5.38
C VAL A 73 12.41 -3.36 -4.32
N ILE A 74 11.33 -2.72 -4.74
CA ILE A 74 10.40 -1.98 -3.89
C ILE A 74 9.11 -2.79 -3.74
N HIS A 75 8.81 -3.22 -2.53
CA HIS A 75 7.58 -3.91 -2.19
C HIS A 75 6.61 -2.93 -1.54
N VAL A 76 5.59 -2.49 -2.27
CA VAL A 76 4.51 -1.64 -1.75
C VAL A 76 3.47 -2.54 -1.09
N ILE A 77 3.43 -2.54 0.24
CA ILE A 77 2.37 -3.21 1.00
C ILE A 77 1.31 -2.15 1.30
N HIS A 78 0.09 -2.36 0.85
CA HIS A 78 -0.98 -1.36 0.99
C HIS A 78 -2.31 -1.99 1.38
N ASN A 79 -3.19 -1.21 1.99
CA ASN A 79 -4.59 -1.54 2.22
C ASN A 79 -5.47 -0.56 1.44
N ASN A 80 -5.10 -0.34 0.18
CA ASN A 80 -5.68 0.65 -0.74
C ASN A 80 -5.67 2.10 -0.19
N GLY A 81 -4.81 2.40 0.78
CA GLY A 81 -4.61 3.73 1.32
C GLY A 81 -3.53 4.52 0.59
N ALA A 82 -3.18 5.68 1.16
CA ALA A 82 -2.16 6.60 0.63
C ALA A 82 -0.75 5.98 0.53
N GLU A 83 -0.50 4.85 1.20
CA GLU A 83 0.73 4.08 1.07
C GLU A 83 0.87 3.37 -0.28
N ASN A 84 -0.21 3.22 -1.06
CA ASN A 84 -0.18 2.69 -2.43
C ASN A 84 0.30 3.75 -3.44
N ILE A 85 1.52 4.27 -3.26
CA ILE A 85 2.03 5.37 -4.09
C ILE A 85 2.25 4.97 -5.56
N SER A 86 2.13 5.92 -6.46
CA SER A 86 2.33 5.73 -7.90
C SER A 86 3.74 5.26 -8.25
N LYS A 87 3.86 4.54 -9.36
CA LYS A 87 5.16 4.13 -9.93
C LYS A 87 6.06 5.34 -10.20
N THR A 88 5.49 6.39 -10.77
CA THR A 88 6.18 7.66 -11.02
C THR A 88 6.73 8.27 -9.72
N SER A 89 5.98 8.22 -8.62
CA SER A 89 6.48 8.68 -7.31
C SER A 89 7.69 7.88 -6.86
N ILE A 90 7.65 6.54 -6.98
CA ILE A 90 8.77 5.67 -6.63
C ILE A 90 10.01 6.01 -7.47
N LEU A 91 9.86 6.17 -8.78
CA LEU A 91 10.96 6.51 -9.69
C LEU A 91 11.61 7.87 -9.35
N ASN A 92 10.79 8.90 -9.12
CA ASN A 92 11.28 10.23 -8.74
C ASN A 92 12.03 10.20 -7.39
N ILE A 93 11.53 9.42 -6.43
CA ILE A 93 12.19 9.27 -5.13
C ILE A 93 13.52 8.54 -5.27
N MET A 94 13.56 7.46 -6.06
CA MET A 94 14.80 6.74 -6.34
C MET A 94 15.85 7.62 -7.03
N GLU A 95 15.45 8.49 -7.96
CA GLU A 95 16.33 9.48 -8.58
C GLU A 95 16.85 10.51 -7.56
N SER A 96 15.99 11.01 -6.69
CA SER A 96 16.37 11.93 -5.61
C SER A 96 17.39 11.28 -4.66
N VAL A 97 17.14 10.04 -4.24
CA VAL A 97 18.05 9.28 -3.36
C VAL A 97 19.39 9.05 -4.06
N ASN A 98 19.40 8.67 -5.34
CA ASN A 98 20.65 8.55 -6.09
C ASN A 98 21.39 9.89 -6.17
N THR A 99 20.69 11.00 -6.37
CA THR A 99 21.28 12.33 -6.37
C THR A 99 21.96 12.67 -5.03
N GLU A 100 21.32 12.32 -3.91
CA GLU A 100 21.88 12.46 -2.55
C GLU A 100 23.09 11.55 -2.32
N LEU A 101 23.01 10.27 -2.68
CA LEU A 101 24.11 9.31 -2.55
C LEU A 101 25.34 9.73 -3.35
N ARG A 102 25.13 10.44 -4.46
CA ARG A 102 26.21 10.97 -5.31
C ARG A 102 26.71 12.35 -4.87
N GLY A 103 26.11 12.96 -3.84
CA GLY A 103 26.43 14.32 -3.39
C GLY A 103 26.15 15.39 -4.45
N LEU A 104 25.20 15.13 -5.34
CA LEU A 104 24.83 15.99 -6.47
C LEU A 104 23.57 16.82 -6.19
N ASN A 105 22.96 16.64 -5.02
CA ASN A 105 21.82 17.41 -4.54
C ASN A 105 22.23 18.85 -4.19
N ASN A 106 21.27 19.73 -3.94
CA ASN A 106 21.58 21.09 -3.51
C ASN A 106 22.15 21.11 -2.09
N THR A 107 23.47 21.28 -2.00
CA THR A 107 24.22 21.32 -0.75
C THR A 107 24.63 22.73 -0.34
N SER A 108 24.15 23.79 -1.00
CA SER A 108 24.49 25.18 -0.69
C SER A 108 24.12 25.60 0.75
N SER A 109 23.16 24.91 1.35
CA SER A 109 22.70 25.10 2.72
C SER A 109 23.41 24.24 3.75
N VAL A 110 24.37 23.40 3.36
CA VAL A 110 25.26 22.70 4.31
C VAL A 110 26.13 23.72 5.03
N SER A 111 26.27 23.55 6.34
CA SER A 111 27.09 24.42 7.18
C SER A 111 28.53 24.53 6.66
N ALA A 112 29.11 25.73 6.71
CA ALA A 112 30.42 26.01 6.11
C ALA A 112 31.54 25.09 6.61
N ASP A 113 31.46 24.66 7.88
CA ASP A 113 32.40 23.73 8.50
C ASP A 113 32.43 22.34 7.84
N PHE A 114 31.33 21.94 7.17
CA PHE A 114 31.16 20.62 6.58
C PHE A 114 31.15 20.61 5.05
N GLN A 115 31.17 21.78 4.40
CA GLN A 115 31.17 21.89 2.94
C GLN A 115 32.32 21.10 2.28
N GLY A 116 33.50 21.10 2.89
CA GLY A 116 34.67 20.37 2.39
C GLY A 116 34.60 18.84 2.59
N LEU A 117 33.60 18.35 3.33
CA LEU A 117 33.46 16.93 3.70
C LEU A 117 32.36 16.23 2.90
N ILE A 118 31.60 16.92 2.05
CA ILE A 118 30.51 16.33 1.28
C ILE A 118 31.07 15.24 0.35
N ALA A 119 30.54 14.04 0.50
CA ALA A 119 30.98 12.88 -0.27
C ALA A 119 30.08 12.56 -1.46
N ASP A 120 30.71 12.14 -2.55
CA ASP A 120 30.11 11.23 -3.52
C ASP A 120 30.37 9.80 -3.00
N THR A 121 29.33 9.11 -2.54
CA THR A 121 29.48 7.75 -1.96
C THR A 121 29.78 6.68 -3.01
N GLN A 122 29.62 7.00 -4.30
CA GLN A 122 29.72 6.09 -5.44
C GLN A 122 28.77 4.88 -5.36
N PHE A 123 27.59 5.06 -4.78
CA PHE A 123 26.49 4.09 -4.87
C PHE A 123 25.38 4.60 -5.77
N GLU A 124 24.72 3.67 -6.44
CA GLU A 124 23.49 3.92 -7.20
C GLU A 124 22.53 2.76 -6.96
N LEU A 125 21.29 3.07 -6.60
CA LEU A 125 20.21 2.10 -6.50
C LEU A 125 19.49 2.03 -7.85
N ARG A 126 19.40 0.84 -8.44
CA ARG A 126 18.63 0.62 -9.67
C ARG A 126 17.55 -0.41 -9.43
N LEU A 127 16.32 -0.08 -9.82
CA LEU A 127 15.23 -1.06 -9.80
C LEU A 127 15.59 -2.26 -10.68
N ALA A 128 15.41 -3.45 -10.14
CA ALA A 128 15.62 -4.69 -10.86
C ALA A 128 14.73 -4.76 -12.11
N LYS A 129 15.26 -5.36 -13.17
CA LYS A 129 14.52 -5.63 -14.41
C LYS A 129 14.23 -7.11 -14.64
N ILE A 130 14.87 -7.95 -13.84
CA ILE A 130 14.68 -9.41 -13.80
C ILE A 130 14.41 -9.82 -12.35
N ASP A 131 13.30 -10.49 -12.11
CA ASP A 131 12.86 -11.00 -10.82
C ASP A 131 13.68 -12.23 -10.39
N GLU A 132 13.41 -12.75 -9.20
CA GLU A 132 14.10 -13.89 -8.63
C GLU A 132 13.89 -15.21 -9.39
N SER A 133 12.82 -15.29 -10.18
CA SER A 133 12.47 -16.44 -11.03
C SER A 133 13.02 -16.31 -12.46
N GLY A 134 13.64 -15.17 -12.80
CA GLY A 134 14.15 -14.88 -14.13
C GLY A 134 13.14 -14.23 -15.08
N ASN A 135 11.96 -13.83 -14.59
CA ASN A 135 10.97 -13.12 -15.38
C ASN A 135 11.23 -11.62 -15.37
N CYS A 136 10.66 -10.93 -16.34
CA CYS A 136 10.77 -9.49 -16.44
C CYS A 136 9.94 -8.80 -15.37
N THR A 137 10.49 -7.73 -14.83
CA THR A 137 9.86 -6.91 -13.79
C THR A 137 10.29 -5.46 -13.97
N ASP A 138 9.57 -4.53 -13.34
CA ASP A 138 10.04 -3.17 -13.14
C ASP A 138 10.69 -2.96 -11.76
N GLY A 139 10.84 -4.03 -10.98
CA GLY A 139 11.43 -3.98 -9.64
C GLY A 139 10.49 -3.40 -8.60
N ILE A 140 9.18 -3.32 -8.90
CA ILE A 140 8.15 -2.87 -7.98
C ILE A 140 7.10 -3.98 -7.85
N THR A 141 6.75 -4.35 -6.62
CA THR A 141 5.62 -5.24 -6.37
C THR A 141 4.58 -4.52 -5.53
N ARG A 142 3.30 -4.81 -5.76
CA ARG A 142 2.20 -4.30 -4.93
C ARG A 142 1.48 -5.47 -4.27
N THR A 143 1.28 -5.40 -2.96
CA THR A 143 0.61 -6.45 -2.18
C THR A 143 -0.45 -5.81 -1.29
N VAL A 144 -1.71 -6.14 -1.56
CA VAL A 144 -2.84 -5.73 -0.71
C VAL A 144 -2.78 -6.53 0.59
N SER A 145 -2.62 -5.86 1.72
CA SER A 145 -2.64 -6.46 3.05
C SER A 145 -2.78 -5.42 4.16
N SER A 146 -3.64 -5.71 5.13
CA SER A 146 -3.78 -4.96 6.38
C SER A 146 -2.49 -4.88 7.21
N LEU A 147 -1.53 -5.82 7.00
CA LEU A 147 -0.22 -5.84 7.68
C LEU A 147 0.66 -4.62 7.36
N THR A 148 0.28 -3.80 6.38
CA THR A 148 0.90 -2.48 6.16
C THR A 148 0.74 -1.55 7.37
N ASN A 149 -0.26 -1.80 8.24
CA ASN A 149 -0.49 -1.07 9.47
C ASN A 149 0.22 -1.75 10.63
N GLY A 150 1.10 -1.02 11.32
CA GLY A 150 1.91 -1.57 12.40
C GLY A 150 2.93 -2.61 11.93
N ALA A 151 3.40 -2.48 10.69
CA ALA A 151 4.31 -3.41 10.03
C ALA A 151 5.59 -3.70 10.83
N GLY A 152 6.04 -4.94 10.75
CA GLY A 152 7.31 -5.42 11.26
C GLY A 152 7.86 -6.51 10.36
N GLU A 153 8.49 -7.54 10.93
CA GLU A 153 9.06 -8.64 10.13
C GLU A 153 8.00 -9.46 9.37
N ASN A 154 6.75 -9.45 9.83
CA ASN A 154 5.63 -10.16 9.21
C ASN A 154 5.36 -9.75 7.76
N VAL A 155 5.63 -8.50 7.37
CA VAL A 155 5.44 -8.07 5.96
C VAL A 155 6.42 -8.75 5.00
N LYS A 156 7.56 -9.22 5.51
CA LYS A 156 8.56 -9.95 4.72
C LYS A 156 8.15 -11.39 4.42
N ASP A 157 7.08 -11.89 5.05
CA ASP A 157 6.50 -13.20 4.71
C ASP A 157 5.42 -13.09 3.63
N LEU A 158 4.89 -11.88 3.37
CA LEU A 158 3.96 -11.62 2.27
C LEU A 158 4.67 -11.66 0.92
N VAL A 159 5.85 -11.01 0.84
CA VAL A 159 6.65 -10.91 -0.39
C VAL A 159 8.13 -10.78 -0.05
N ASN A 160 8.97 -11.61 -0.68
CA ASN A 160 10.41 -11.65 -0.45
C ASN A 160 11.16 -12.34 -1.60
N TRP A 161 12.00 -11.60 -2.29
CA TRP A 161 12.85 -12.06 -3.39
C TRP A 161 14.22 -12.57 -2.92
N ASN A 162 14.49 -12.57 -1.61
CA ASN A 162 15.74 -13.11 -1.08
C ASN A 162 15.64 -14.61 -0.81
N ASP A 163 15.99 -15.38 -1.83
CA ASP A 163 16.14 -16.85 -1.82
C ASP A 163 17.43 -17.33 -1.11
N GLY A 164 18.21 -16.43 -0.48
CA GLY A 164 19.52 -16.70 0.10
C GLY A 164 20.70 -16.25 -0.77
N SER A 165 20.46 -15.92 -2.04
CA SER A 165 21.51 -15.52 -3.00
C SER A 165 21.95 -14.06 -2.88
N ARG A 166 21.26 -13.23 -2.09
CA ARG A 166 21.61 -11.81 -1.85
C ARG A 166 21.76 -10.99 -3.15
N ARG A 167 20.82 -11.18 -4.09
CA ARG A 167 20.77 -10.46 -5.38
C ARG A 167 20.19 -9.05 -5.26
N TYR A 168 19.16 -8.86 -4.43
CA TYR A 168 18.36 -7.62 -4.39
C TYR A 168 18.38 -6.97 -3.01
N LEU A 169 18.65 -5.67 -2.96
CA LEU A 169 18.26 -4.84 -1.82
C LEU A 169 16.73 -4.73 -1.83
N GLN A 170 16.09 -5.28 -0.81
CA GLN A 170 14.64 -5.23 -0.68
C GLN A 170 14.24 -4.06 0.21
N VAL A 171 13.28 -3.27 -0.27
CA VAL A 171 12.68 -2.15 0.47
C VAL A 171 11.18 -2.39 0.53
N TRP A 172 10.63 -2.56 1.73
CA TRP A 172 9.19 -2.67 1.94
C TRP A 172 8.64 -1.30 2.35
N LEU A 173 7.70 -0.79 1.56
CA LEU A 173 6.95 0.42 1.86
C LEU A 173 5.64 0.05 2.54
N VAL A 174 5.35 0.71 3.67
CA VAL A 174 4.22 0.40 4.55
C VAL A 174 3.53 1.67 5.03
N ALA A 175 2.26 1.59 5.43
CA ALA A 175 1.51 2.71 5.99
C ALA A 175 2.08 3.12 7.36
N SER A 176 2.39 2.15 8.21
CA SER A 176 3.00 2.40 9.51
C SER A 176 3.87 1.26 10.00
N VAL A 177 4.97 1.58 10.70
CA VAL A 177 5.82 0.60 11.40
C VAL A 177 5.33 0.43 12.84
N GLY A 178 5.21 -0.81 13.33
CA GLY A 178 4.63 -1.13 14.64
C GLY A 178 5.32 -0.47 15.84
N SER A 179 6.60 -0.13 15.71
CA SER A 179 7.36 0.61 16.74
C SER A 179 7.07 2.11 16.77
N GLY A 180 6.30 2.65 15.82
CA GLY A 180 6.15 4.10 15.60
C GLY A 180 7.27 4.71 14.75
N ALA A 181 8.31 3.95 14.41
CA ALA A 181 9.47 4.43 13.66
C ALA A 181 9.16 4.82 12.20
N GLY A 182 9.99 5.69 11.63
CA GLY A 182 9.91 6.07 10.22
C GLY A 182 10.44 5.01 9.25
N GLY A 183 11.40 4.23 9.72
CA GLY A 183 11.96 3.08 9.02
C GLY A 183 12.92 2.31 9.92
N TYR A 184 13.39 1.18 9.42
CA TYR A 184 14.52 0.47 10.00
C TYR A 184 15.16 -0.48 8.99
N THR A 185 16.41 -0.82 9.26
CA THR A 185 17.15 -1.91 8.62
C THR A 185 17.94 -2.71 9.66
N TYR A 186 18.92 -3.47 9.20
CA TYR A 186 19.84 -4.26 9.98
C TYR A 186 21.28 -3.98 9.55
N LEU A 187 22.18 -3.85 10.53
CA LEU A 187 23.62 -3.75 10.23
C LEU A 187 24.11 -5.02 9.53
N PRO A 188 25.14 -4.95 8.66
CA PRO A 188 25.62 -6.10 7.92
C PRO A 188 25.96 -7.30 8.81
N GLY A 189 25.56 -8.50 8.37
CA GLY A 189 25.82 -9.76 9.08
C GLY A 189 25.01 -9.99 10.37
N SER A 190 24.16 -9.05 10.80
CA SER A 190 23.31 -9.24 11.99
C SER A 190 22.11 -10.17 11.76
N VAL A 191 21.63 -10.27 10.51
CA VAL A 191 20.46 -11.08 10.14
C VAL A 191 20.74 -12.03 8.98
N SER A 192 19.86 -13.02 8.81
CA SER A 192 19.86 -13.90 7.64
C SER A 192 19.61 -13.09 6.36
N ALA A 193 19.91 -13.69 5.20
CA ALA A 193 19.60 -13.05 3.92
C ALA A 193 18.09 -12.75 3.79
N ARG A 194 17.21 -13.69 4.16
CA ARG A 194 15.75 -13.52 4.11
C ARG A 194 15.25 -12.29 4.89
N SER A 195 15.78 -12.05 6.08
CA SER A 195 15.40 -10.89 6.92
C SER A 195 16.11 -9.60 6.53
N ASN A 196 17.11 -9.65 5.66
CA ASN A 196 17.90 -8.48 5.27
C ASN A 196 17.14 -7.60 4.26
N GLY A 197 17.03 -6.31 4.59
CA GLY A 197 16.49 -5.26 3.75
C GLY A 197 16.02 -4.09 4.61
N ILE A 198 15.17 -3.24 4.06
CA ILE A 198 14.75 -1.99 4.68
C ILE A 198 13.22 -1.94 4.73
N ILE A 199 12.63 -1.61 5.88
CA ILE A 199 11.20 -1.29 5.98
C ILE A 199 11.07 0.21 6.20
N ILE A 200 10.23 0.90 5.43
CA ILE A 200 10.05 2.36 5.50
C ILE A 200 8.57 2.69 5.45
N ARG A 201 8.13 3.66 6.27
CA ARG A 201 6.82 4.27 6.08
C ARG A 201 6.76 4.98 4.74
N THR A 202 5.78 4.69 3.91
CA THR A 202 5.68 5.28 2.56
C THR A 202 5.74 6.81 2.59
N ALA A 203 5.07 7.44 3.58
CA ALA A 203 5.09 8.88 3.78
C ALA A 203 6.48 9.48 4.08
N GLN A 204 7.48 8.66 4.40
CA GLN A 204 8.86 9.06 4.71
C GLN A 204 9.89 8.42 3.78
N PHE A 205 9.43 7.81 2.68
CA PHE A 205 10.32 7.11 1.75
C PHE A 205 11.46 8.00 1.27
N THR A 206 11.15 9.23 0.84
CA THR A 206 12.14 10.22 0.39
C THR A 206 13.15 10.61 1.47
N SER A 207 12.70 10.85 2.70
CA SER A 207 13.54 11.40 3.78
C SER A 207 14.37 10.35 4.53
N THR A 208 14.03 9.07 4.37
CA THR A 208 14.53 7.99 5.23
C THR A 208 15.33 6.95 4.45
N LEU A 209 15.13 6.77 3.14
CA LEU A 209 15.84 5.72 2.39
C LEU A 209 17.37 5.90 2.43
N SER A 210 17.88 7.11 2.22
CA SER A 210 19.33 7.38 2.30
C SER A 210 19.89 7.05 3.69
N HIS A 211 19.15 7.38 4.76
CA HIS A 211 19.53 7.09 6.14
C HIS A 211 19.59 5.58 6.43
N GLU A 212 18.54 4.83 6.09
CA GLU A 212 18.53 3.39 6.28
C GLU A 212 19.55 2.68 5.37
N PHE A 213 19.79 3.18 4.17
CA PHE A 213 20.84 2.66 3.30
C PHE A 213 22.23 2.85 3.90
N GLY A 214 22.47 3.96 4.60
CA GLY A 214 23.69 4.17 5.39
C GLY A 214 23.89 3.09 6.45
N HIS A 215 22.87 2.80 7.25
CA HIS A 215 22.91 1.68 8.21
C HIS A 215 23.12 0.32 7.53
N TRP A 216 22.44 0.08 6.41
CA TRP A 216 22.59 -1.13 5.61
C TRP A 216 24.04 -1.31 5.13
N LEU A 217 24.80 -0.21 4.99
CA LEU A 217 26.23 -0.14 4.70
C LEU A 217 27.13 0.20 5.91
N ASN A 218 26.71 -0.22 7.11
CA ASN A 218 27.52 -0.19 8.33
C ASN A 218 27.80 1.21 8.93
N LEU A 219 26.97 2.20 8.64
CA LEU A 219 26.99 3.48 9.37
C LEU A 219 26.17 3.38 10.66
N SER A 220 26.65 4.03 11.72
CA SER A 220 25.84 4.32 12.90
C SER A 220 25.17 5.68 12.77
N HIS A 221 24.27 6.01 13.70
CA HIS A 221 23.87 7.40 13.86
C HIS A 221 25.09 8.25 14.23
N THR A 222 25.08 9.54 13.90
CA THR A 222 26.21 10.45 14.18
C THR A 222 26.57 10.54 15.67
N TRP A 223 25.63 10.22 16.56
CA TRP A 223 25.80 10.18 18.02
C TRP A 223 26.11 8.77 18.56
N GLY A 224 26.35 7.80 17.69
CA GLY A 224 26.75 6.43 18.05
C GLY A 224 25.62 5.39 18.02
N PRO A 225 25.74 4.30 18.80
CA PRO A 225 24.95 3.08 18.59
C PRO A 225 23.63 3.04 19.36
N THR A 226 22.91 4.17 19.42
CA THR A 226 21.61 4.29 20.12
C THR A 226 20.57 4.92 19.20
N ASN A 227 19.28 4.69 19.47
CA ASN A 227 18.19 5.30 18.69
C ASN A 227 17.68 6.63 19.32
N GLU A 228 18.24 7.05 20.45
CA GLU A 228 17.74 8.17 21.25
C GLU A 228 18.65 9.41 21.06
N PRO A 229 18.26 10.39 20.22
CA PRO A 229 19.02 11.63 20.05
C PRO A 229 18.79 12.61 21.20
N ALA A 230 19.57 13.70 21.23
CA ALA A 230 19.48 14.78 22.21
C ALA A 230 19.64 14.34 23.67
N VAL A 231 20.50 13.34 23.91
CA VAL A 231 20.83 12.85 25.25
C VAL A 231 22.32 13.06 25.53
N ALA A 232 22.66 13.73 26.63
CA ALA A 232 24.04 14.03 27.02
C ALA A 232 24.96 12.80 27.16
N SER A 233 24.39 11.63 27.47
CA SER A 233 25.17 10.38 27.52
C SER A 233 25.75 9.96 26.18
N ASN A 234 25.17 10.45 25.07
CA ASN A 234 25.65 10.13 23.73
C ASN A 234 27.06 10.65 23.47
N CYS A 235 27.51 11.71 24.17
CA CYS A 235 28.90 12.18 24.09
C CYS A 235 29.95 11.15 24.55
N ASN A 236 29.54 10.03 25.15
CA ASN A 236 30.44 8.93 25.53
C ASN A 236 30.57 7.86 24.43
N PHE A 237 29.83 7.99 23.34
CA PHE A 237 29.88 7.11 22.18
C PHE A 237 30.48 7.83 20.99
N ASP A 238 30.80 7.04 19.98
CA ASP A 238 31.30 7.50 18.69
C ASP A 238 30.60 6.69 17.59
N ASP A 239 30.46 7.27 16.40
CA ASP A 239 29.93 6.58 15.22
C ASP A 239 31.01 5.81 14.45
N ASN A 240 32.26 5.88 14.94
CA ASN A 240 33.48 5.32 14.35
C ASN A 240 33.79 5.90 12.97
N VAL A 241 33.49 7.19 12.78
CA VAL A 241 33.90 7.96 11.61
C VAL A 241 34.57 9.25 12.08
N SER A 242 35.84 9.45 11.70
CA SER A 242 36.64 10.52 12.30
C SER A 242 36.25 11.94 11.86
N ASP A 243 35.55 12.09 10.74
CA ASP A 243 35.16 13.38 10.17
C ASP A 243 33.68 13.75 10.43
N THR A 244 32.99 12.94 11.21
CA THR A 244 31.70 13.25 11.85
C THR A 244 32.00 13.71 13.28
N PRO A 245 31.79 15.00 13.60
CA PRO A 245 32.01 15.47 14.97
C PRO A 245 31.08 14.77 15.95
N ASN A 246 31.60 14.44 17.14
CA ASN A 246 30.79 13.85 18.19
C ASN A 246 29.64 14.79 18.58
N THR A 247 28.46 14.23 18.83
CA THR A 247 27.22 14.99 19.02
C THR A 247 26.24 14.23 19.92
N GLU A 248 25.35 14.95 20.59
CA GLU A 248 24.22 14.36 21.29
C GLU A 248 23.13 13.85 20.31
N GLY A 249 23.19 14.25 19.04
CA GLY A 249 22.17 13.98 18.01
C GLY A 249 21.05 15.02 18.01
N GLN A 250 20.47 15.30 16.85
CA GLN A 250 19.51 16.40 16.68
C GLN A 250 18.21 15.96 15.97
N THR A 251 17.10 16.57 16.37
CA THR A 251 15.78 16.32 15.75
C THR A 251 15.25 17.52 14.98
N SER A 252 16.00 18.62 14.94
CA SER A 252 15.61 19.86 14.27
C SER A 252 16.79 20.54 13.59
N CYS A 253 16.49 21.28 12.54
CA CYS A 253 17.46 21.98 11.70
C CYS A 253 17.81 23.40 12.18
N SER A 254 17.57 23.70 13.45
CA SER A 254 17.61 25.07 13.96
C SER A 254 19.03 25.53 14.31
N GLY A 255 19.72 26.08 13.31
CA GLY A 255 21.00 26.79 13.44
C GLY A 255 22.19 25.91 13.83
N SER A 256 23.39 26.50 13.81
CA SER A 256 24.62 25.85 14.26
C SER A 256 24.51 25.53 15.75
N ARG A 257 24.31 24.26 16.09
CA ARG A 257 24.33 23.76 17.49
C ARG A 257 25.69 23.19 17.79
N THR A 258 26.11 23.30 19.05
CA THR A 258 27.38 22.74 19.53
C THR A 258 27.06 21.85 20.71
N THR A 259 27.24 20.55 20.53
CA THR A 259 27.17 19.56 21.61
C THR A 259 28.46 18.74 21.63
N CYS A 260 28.73 18.05 22.74
CA CYS A 260 29.96 17.27 22.92
C CYS A 260 31.29 18.01 22.62
N GLY A 261 31.28 19.35 22.60
CA GLY A 261 32.46 20.19 22.34
C GLY A 261 32.70 20.60 20.88
N SER A 262 31.86 20.18 19.93
CA SER A 262 31.99 20.49 18.50
C SER A 262 30.66 20.93 17.88
N VAL A 263 30.73 21.59 16.71
CA VAL A 263 29.51 21.89 15.93
C VAL A 263 28.89 20.58 15.45
N ASP A 264 27.58 20.43 15.65
CA ASP A 264 26.83 19.25 15.24
C ASP A 264 26.62 19.28 13.72
N ASN A 265 26.88 18.16 13.04
CA ASN A 265 26.60 18.01 11.62
C ASN A 265 25.11 17.67 11.38
N VAL A 266 24.24 18.64 11.63
CA VAL A 266 22.78 18.49 11.51
C VAL A 266 22.29 18.24 10.08
N GLU A 267 23.12 18.49 9.07
CA GLU A 267 22.83 18.18 7.67
C GLU A 267 23.23 16.74 7.27
N ASN A 268 23.78 15.95 8.19
CA ASN A 268 24.19 14.58 7.92
C ASN A 268 22.98 13.65 7.75
N HIS A 269 23.02 12.75 6.76
CA HIS A 269 21.96 11.76 6.56
C HIS A 269 21.77 10.81 7.74
N MET A 270 22.80 10.57 8.55
CA MET A 270 22.75 9.71 9.74
C MET A 270 22.25 10.43 11.00
N ASP A 271 21.77 11.67 10.88
CA ASP A 271 21.04 12.38 11.93
C ASP A 271 19.50 12.26 11.74
N TYR A 272 18.71 12.67 12.74
CA TYR A 272 17.23 12.63 12.71
C TYR A 272 16.58 13.95 12.28
N THR A 273 17.38 14.85 11.73
CA THR A 273 16.89 16.15 11.25
C THR A 273 16.19 16.02 9.90
N SER A 274 15.29 16.96 9.61
CA SER A 274 14.61 17.06 8.31
C SER A 274 15.45 17.75 7.22
N CYS A 275 16.67 18.18 7.52
CA CYS A 275 17.58 18.90 6.62
C CYS A 275 18.74 18.05 6.14
N ALA A 276 18.77 16.77 6.52
CA ALA A 276 19.70 15.77 6.01
C ALA A 276 19.88 15.89 4.48
N ARG A 277 21.13 16.07 4.05
CA ARG A 277 21.49 16.31 2.64
C ARG A 277 22.93 15.94 2.29
N MET A 278 23.69 15.34 3.20
CA MET A 278 25.07 14.93 2.94
C MET A 278 25.50 13.68 3.72
N PHE A 279 26.41 12.92 3.11
CA PHE A 279 27.33 12.02 3.81
C PHE A 279 28.73 12.65 3.85
N THR A 280 29.55 12.28 4.83
CA THR A 280 30.96 12.69 4.90
C THR A 280 31.88 11.77 4.09
N LEU A 281 33.11 12.21 3.79
CA LEU A 281 34.13 11.41 3.09
C LEU A 281 34.49 10.14 3.89
N GLY A 282 34.54 10.24 5.21
CA GLY A 282 34.75 9.10 6.11
C GLY A 282 33.58 8.11 6.07
N GLN A 283 32.33 8.61 6.10
CA GLN A 283 31.14 7.77 5.94
C GLN A 283 31.15 7.03 4.59
N ALA A 284 31.45 7.72 3.49
CA ALA A 284 31.55 7.10 2.17
C ALA A 284 32.62 5.98 2.14
N SER A 285 33.79 6.22 2.73
CA SER A 285 34.87 5.22 2.82
C SER A 285 34.44 3.98 3.60
N ARG A 286 33.72 4.19 4.71
CA ARG A 286 33.16 3.11 5.53
C ARG A 286 32.09 2.31 4.81
N MET A 287 31.19 2.97 4.08
CA MET A 287 30.19 2.32 3.22
C MET A 287 30.85 1.48 2.11
N GLN A 288 31.91 2.00 1.49
CA GLN A 288 32.70 1.29 0.49
C GLN A 288 33.37 0.04 1.08
N SER A 289 33.94 0.13 2.28
CA SER A 289 34.49 -1.03 3.01
C SER A 289 33.42 -2.09 3.27
N ALA A 290 32.27 -1.69 3.83
CA ALA A 290 31.17 -2.59 4.14
C ALA A 290 30.67 -3.33 2.89
N SER A 291 30.54 -2.63 1.76
CA SER A 291 30.13 -3.22 0.48
C SER A 291 31.18 -4.15 -0.14
N ASN A 292 32.47 -4.01 0.19
CA ASN A 292 33.53 -4.91 -0.25
C ASN A 292 33.66 -6.15 0.65
N SER A 293 33.19 -6.06 1.89
CA SER A 293 33.36 -7.13 2.89
C SER A 293 32.54 -8.39 2.56
N SER A 294 33.21 -9.53 2.55
CA SER A 294 32.57 -10.85 2.55
C SER A 294 31.92 -11.19 3.90
N THR A 295 32.39 -10.57 4.99
CA THR A 295 31.92 -10.75 6.36
C THR A 295 30.50 -10.20 6.53
N GLY A 296 30.25 -9.02 5.97
CA GLY A 296 28.93 -8.35 6.01
C GLY A 296 27.95 -8.84 4.95
N GLY A 297 28.43 -9.61 3.97
CA GLY A 297 27.58 -10.20 2.94
C GLY A 297 27.09 -9.22 1.87
N ARG A 298 27.78 -8.09 1.68
CA ARG A 298 27.36 -7.01 0.78
C ARG A 298 28.06 -7.04 -0.58
N SER A 299 29.17 -7.77 -0.70
CA SER A 299 29.98 -7.84 -1.92
C SER A 299 29.28 -8.52 -3.11
N THR A 300 28.22 -9.31 -2.86
CA THR A 300 27.46 -9.99 -3.92
C THR A 300 26.57 -9.03 -4.71
N TYR A 301 26.01 -8.01 -4.05
CA TYR A 301 24.96 -7.15 -4.61
C TYR A 301 25.44 -6.37 -5.85
N TRP A 302 26.66 -5.82 -5.83
CA TRP A 302 27.16 -4.98 -6.92
C TRP A 302 28.02 -5.74 -7.94
N SER A 303 28.22 -7.05 -7.75
CA SER A 303 29.04 -7.85 -8.65
C SER A 303 28.51 -7.80 -10.09
N SER A 304 29.41 -7.80 -11.08
CA SER A 304 29.00 -7.76 -12.50
C SER A 304 28.08 -8.90 -12.88
N SER A 305 28.28 -10.10 -12.34
CA SER A 305 27.38 -11.24 -12.54
C SER A 305 25.99 -11.00 -11.96
N ASN A 306 25.90 -10.37 -10.79
CA ASN A 306 24.60 -10.07 -10.19
C ASN A 306 23.86 -9.00 -11.00
N ARG A 307 24.55 -7.93 -11.40
CA ARG A 307 23.94 -6.86 -12.23
C ARG A 307 23.40 -7.38 -13.55
N LEU A 308 24.09 -8.34 -14.18
CA LEU A 308 23.58 -9.04 -15.37
C LEU A 308 22.34 -9.89 -15.04
N ALA A 309 22.36 -10.64 -13.94
CA ALA A 309 21.27 -11.51 -13.53
C ALA A 309 20.00 -10.74 -13.13
N THR A 310 20.14 -9.51 -12.64
CA THR A 310 19.03 -8.65 -12.20
C THR A 310 18.62 -7.61 -13.25
N GLY A 311 19.32 -7.53 -14.38
CA GLY A 311 19.10 -6.55 -15.43
C GLY A 311 19.38 -5.10 -15.02
N THR A 312 20.37 -4.87 -14.17
CA THR A 312 20.76 -3.53 -13.68
C THR A 312 22.14 -3.09 -14.18
N ASN A 313 22.78 -3.87 -15.06
CA ASN A 313 24.00 -3.46 -15.75
C ASN A 313 23.75 -2.29 -16.70
N ASP A 314 24.80 -1.51 -16.98
CA ASP A 314 24.71 -0.40 -17.94
C ASP A 314 24.35 -0.92 -19.34
N GLY A 315 23.47 -0.20 -20.03
CA GLY A 315 22.98 -0.58 -21.35
C GLY A 315 22.14 -1.86 -21.38
N PHE A 316 21.65 -2.32 -20.22
CA PHE A 316 20.62 -3.35 -20.20
C PHE A 316 19.40 -2.86 -21.00
N THR A 317 18.92 -3.70 -21.91
CA THR A 317 17.69 -3.47 -22.66
C THR A 317 16.77 -4.64 -22.40
N ASN A 318 15.64 -4.38 -21.77
CA ASN A 318 14.64 -5.42 -21.55
C ASN A 318 13.82 -5.66 -22.84
N SER A 319 13.73 -6.91 -23.29
CA SER A 319 12.91 -7.29 -24.45
C SER A 319 11.81 -8.24 -23.99
N CYS A 320 10.80 -7.72 -23.30
CA CYS A 320 9.67 -8.53 -22.84
C CYS A 320 8.36 -7.90 -23.23
N VAL A 321 7.41 -8.79 -23.51
CA VAL A 321 6.01 -8.41 -23.70
C VAL A 321 5.56 -7.67 -22.44
N PRO A 322 4.76 -6.58 -22.57
CA PRO A 322 4.19 -5.92 -21.41
C PRO A 322 3.41 -6.92 -20.54
N THR A 323 3.35 -6.65 -19.24
CA THR A 323 2.41 -7.25 -18.30
C THR A 323 1.46 -6.14 -17.87
N ILE A 324 0.18 -6.28 -18.21
CA ILE A 324 -0.78 -5.20 -17.97
C ILE A 324 -1.23 -5.12 -16.52
N ALA A 325 -1.06 -3.95 -15.92
CA ALA A 325 -1.58 -3.61 -14.61
C ALA A 325 -2.03 -2.15 -14.60
N PHE A 326 -3.19 -1.87 -14.02
CA PHE A 326 -3.68 -0.51 -13.82
C PHE A 326 -4.51 -0.40 -12.55
N SER A 327 -4.70 0.83 -12.08
CA SER A 327 -5.57 1.19 -10.95
C SER A 327 -6.49 2.36 -11.32
N GLN A 328 -7.52 2.57 -10.52
CA GLN A 328 -8.48 3.66 -10.63
C GLN A 328 -8.84 4.17 -9.22
N ASP A 329 -9.37 5.38 -9.11
CA ASP A 329 -9.77 5.99 -7.84
C ASP A 329 -11.13 5.49 -7.34
N ASN A 330 -12.24 5.86 -8.00
CA ASN A 330 -13.61 5.50 -7.63
C ASN A 330 -14.22 4.53 -8.66
N SER A 331 -14.75 3.39 -8.21
CA SER A 331 -15.46 2.43 -9.06
C SER A 331 -16.96 2.64 -9.14
N LEU A 332 -17.55 3.43 -8.23
CA LEU A 332 -18.99 3.64 -8.10
C LEU A 332 -19.32 5.14 -8.04
N GLY A 333 -20.40 5.55 -8.72
CA GLY A 333 -20.90 6.93 -8.66
C GLY A 333 -22.12 7.17 -9.55
N CYS A 334 -22.62 8.40 -9.56
CA CYS A 334 -23.75 8.80 -10.40
C CYS A 334 -23.32 9.17 -11.83
N GLU A 335 -24.28 9.23 -12.75
CA GLU A 335 -24.11 9.81 -14.08
C GLU A 335 -23.36 11.16 -14.04
N GLY A 336 -22.21 11.20 -14.71
CA GLY A 336 -21.23 12.29 -14.60
C GLY A 336 -19.97 11.91 -13.81
N LEU A 337 -19.90 10.69 -13.28
CA LEU A 337 -18.73 10.13 -12.60
C LEU A 337 -17.49 10.26 -13.48
N THR A 338 -16.47 10.91 -12.91
CA THR A 338 -15.16 11.08 -13.55
C THR A 338 -14.13 10.27 -12.78
N ILE A 339 -13.38 9.44 -13.51
CA ILE A 339 -12.44 8.48 -12.96
C ILE A 339 -11.06 8.75 -13.56
N ASP A 340 -10.05 8.79 -12.70
CA ASP A 340 -8.65 8.86 -13.09
C ASP A 340 -8.05 7.44 -13.13
N PHE A 341 -7.62 6.99 -14.31
CA PHE A 341 -6.92 5.72 -14.49
C PHE A 341 -5.40 5.91 -14.45
N GLU A 342 -4.71 5.01 -13.75
CA GLU A 342 -3.25 5.00 -13.68
C GLU A 342 -2.66 3.68 -14.22
N ASP A 343 -1.84 3.78 -15.27
CA ASP A 343 -1.05 2.67 -15.78
C ASP A 343 0.07 2.29 -14.79
N ASN A 344 0.04 1.03 -14.38
CA ASN A 344 1.03 0.40 -13.52
C ASN A 344 1.75 -0.77 -14.24
N SER A 345 1.64 -0.85 -15.57
CA SER A 345 2.18 -1.96 -16.36
C SER A 345 3.71 -1.95 -16.39
N PHE A 346 4.29 -3.12 -16.66
CA PHE A 346 5.74 -3.35 -16.70
C PHE A 346 6.10 -4.33 -17.82
N GLY A 347 7.39 -4.56 -18.11
CA GLY A 347 7.80 -5.57 -19.12
C GLY A 347 8.77 -5.10 -20.19
N ALA A 348 9.05 -3.81 -20.33
CA ALA A 348 10.18 -3.29 -21.09
C ALA A 348 10.73 -2.02 -20.43
N ASP A 349 11.95 -1.61 -20.77
CA ASP A 349 12.41 -0.28 -20.36
C ASP A 349 11.51 0.80 -20.98
N LEU A 350 11.29 1.89 -20.24
CA LEU A 350 10.48 3.05 -20.68
C LEU A 350 11.05 3.74 -21.92
N ASP A 351 12.27 3.37 -22.35
CA ASP A 351 12.88 3.81 -23.61
C ASP A 351 12.34 3.05 -24.84
N ALA A 352 11.56 1.98 -24.64
CA ALA A 352 10.76 1.40 -25.71
C ALA A 352 9.62 2.38 -26.07
N SER A 353 9.20 2.41 -27.35
CA SER A 353 7.93 3.04 -27.69
C SER A 353 6.82 2.15 -27.13
N TRP A 354 6.13 2.63 -26.10
CA TRP A 354 4.92 2.00 -25.59
C TRP A 354 3.74 2.66 -26.29
N ASP A 355 2.87 1.84 -26.86
CA ASP A 355 1.60 2.27 -27.43
C ASP A 355 0.48 1.80 -26.50
N TRP A 356 -0.20 2.73 -25.83
CA TRP A 356 -1.36 2.45 -25.00
C TRP A 356 -2.63 2.48 -25.85
N GLU A 357 -3.49 1.50 -25.63
CA GLU A 357 -4.84 1.45 -26.19
C GLU A 357 -5.81 1.09 -25.07
N TRP A 358 -6.46 2.11 -24.55
CA TRP A 358 -7.55 1.96 -23.60
C TRP A 358 -8.88 1.84 -24.31
N SER A 359 -9.75 0.99 -23.77
CA SER A 359 -11.17 0.90 -24.13
C SER A 359 -12.03 1.11 -22.90
N PHE A 360 -12.90 2.12 -22.98
CA PHE A 360 -13.85 2.55 -21.97
C PHE A 360 -15.27 2.56 -22.57
N PRO A 361 -15.90 1.39 -22.79
CA PRO A 361 -17.29 1.32 -23.25
C PRO A 361 -18.19 2.20 -22.38
N GLY A 362 -19.01 3.08 -22.98
CA GLY A 362 -19.86 4.02 -22.24
C GLY A 362 -19.15 5.26 -21.65
N GLY A 363 -17.82 5.26 -21.62
CA GLY A 363 -17.01 6.39 -21.20
C GLY A 363 -16.86 7.46 -22.28
N THR A 364 -16.58 8.70 -21.84
CA THR A 364 -16.17 9.81 -22.69
C THR A 364 -14.80 10.33 -22.21
N PRO A 365 -13.72 10.12 -22.97
CA PRO A 365 -13.67 9.42 -24.26
C PRO A 365 -13.87 7.89 -24.11
N SER A 366 -14.36 7.23 -25.17
CA SER A 366 -14.59 5.78 -25.16
C SER A 366 -13.32 4.95 -25.41
N THR A 367 -12.24 5.61 -25.83
CA THR A 367 -10.91 5.04 -26.04
C THR A 367 -9.86 6.12 -25.73
N SER A 368 -8.67 5.73 -25.32
CA SER A 368 -7.55 6.68 -25.12
C SER A 368 -6.21 6.05 -25.47
N ASP A 369 -5.28 6.86 -25.96
CA ASP A 369 -3.86 6.55 -26.13
C ASP A 369 -2.97 7.20 -25.06
N ASP A 370 -3.57 7.97 -24.14
CA ASP A 370 -2.87 8.51 -22.98
C ASP A 370 -2.48 7.38 -22.01
N GLN A 371 -1.28 7.46 -21.42
CA GLN A 371 -0.85 6.50 -20.42
C GLN A 371 -1.78 6.48 -19.18
N ASN A 372 -2.19 7.67 -18.71
CA ASN A 372 -3.05 7.84 -17.52
C ASN A 372 -4.26 8.71 -17.91
N PRO A 373 -5.32 8.12 -18.51
CA PRO A 373 -6.47 8.87 -18.99
C PRO A 373 -7.46 9.19 -17.85
N THR A 374 -8.13 10.34 -17.99
CA THR A 374 -9.33 10.68 -17.21
C THR A 374 -10.57 10.43 -18.06
N VAL A 375 -11.56 9.71 -17.53
CA VAL A 375 -12.76 9.31 -18.28
C VAL A 375 -14.02 9.67 -17.51
N THR A 376 -15.00 10.26 -18.20
CA THR A 376 -16.31 10.56 -17.63
C THR A 376 -17.38 9.63 -18.17
N TYR A 377 -18.17 9.01 -17.28
CA TYR A 377 -19.30 8.17 -17.66
C TYR A 377 -20.62 8.90 -17.41
N ASN A 378 -21.32 9.28 -18.48
CA ASN A 378 -22.51 10.13 -18.44
C ASN A 378 -23.83 9.36 -18.44
N SER A 379 -23.79 8.03 -18.46
CA SER A 379 -24.97 7.17 -18.53
C SER A 379 -24.84 6.06 -17.52
N SER A 380 -25.95 5.75 -16.85
CA SER A 380 -25.99 4.64 -15.91
C SER A 380 -25.67 3.30 -16.60
N GLY A 381 -24.98 2.42 -15.90
CA GLY A 381 -24.60 1.10 -16.36
C GLY A 381 -23.34 0.60 -15.67
N THR A 382 -23.04 -0.67 -15.89
CA THR A 382 -21.80 -1.31 -15.46
C THR A 382 -20.89 -1.48 -16.68
N TYR A 383 -19.64 -1.08 -16.55
CA TYR A 383 -18.68 -0.98 -17.65
C TYR A 383 -17.38 -1.72 -17.33
N ASP A 384 -16.98 -2.60 -18.23
CA ASP A 384 -15.66 -3.22 -18.24
C ASP A 384 -14.61 -2.21 -18.72
N VAL A 385 -13.40 -2.28 -18.18
CA VAL A 385 -12.27 -1.47 -18.65
C VAL A 385 -11.18 -2.38 -19.19
N THR A 386 -10.69 -2.07 -20.39
CA THR A 386 -9.59 -2.81 -21.01
C THR A 386 -8.41 -1.91 -21.31
N LEU A 387 -7.22 -2.35 -20.92
CA LEU A 387 -5.95 -1.75 -21.31
C LEU A 387 -5.18 -2.76 -22.16
N THR A 388 -4.82 -2.36 -23.37
CA THR A 388 -3.85 -3.05 -24.22
C THR A 388 -2.60 -2.20 -24.33
N ILE A 389 -1.43 -2.81 -24.18
CA ILE A 389 -0.15 -2.13 -24.40
C ILE A 389 0.65 -2.94 -25.40
N THR A 390 1.21 -2.25 -26.39
CA THR A 390 2.17 -2.80 -27.34
C THR A 390 3.53 -2.15 -27.14
N ASN A 391 4.58 -2.95 -27.14
CA ASN A 391 5.96 -2.50 -27.23
C ASN A 391 6.71 -3.28 -28.32
N ASN A 392 8.02 -3.03 -28.45
CA ASN A 392 8.88 -3.70 -29.42
C ASN A 392 9.03 -5.23 -29.25
N ALA A 393 8.72 -5.75 -28.06
CA ALA A 393 8.80 -7.17 -27.74
C ALA A 393 7.46 -7.91 -27.88
N GLY A 394 6.33 -7.18 -27.87
CA GLY A 394 5.01 -7.72 -28.17
C GLY A 394 3.86 -6.90 -27.59
N THR A 395 2.69 -7.52 -27.49
CA THR A 395 1.45 -6.92 -27.01
C THR A 395 0.85 -7.77 -25.89
N ASP A 396 0.33 -7.13 -24.85
CA ASP A 396 -0.51 -7.77 -23.83
C ASP A 396 -1.78 -6.94 -23.60
N SER A 397 -2.82 -7.58 -23.08
CA SER A 397 -4.12 -6.95 -22.84
C SER A 397 -4.76 -7.50 -21.57
N ARG A 398 -5.35 -6.62 -20.76
CA ARG A 398 -6.13 -6.99 -19.58
C ARG A 398 -7.45 -6.25 -19.54
N THR A 399 -8.51 -7.02 -19.33
CA THR A 399 -9.87 -6.52 -19.05
C THR A 399 -10.17 -6.72 -17.57
N VAL A 400 -10.62 -5.66 -16.91
CA VAL A 400 -11.23 -5.72 -15.58
C VAL A 400 -12.75 -5.64 -15.79
N GLN A 401 -13.45 -6.70 -15.40
CA GLN A 401 -14.90 -6.79 -15.49
C GLN A 401 -15.55 -5.93 -14.41
N ASP A 402 -16.70 -5.34 -14.72
CA ASP A 402 -17.48 -4.51 -13.79
C ASP A 402 -16.64 -3.40 -13.12
N ALA A 403 -15.64 -2.88 -13.85
CA ALA A 403 -14.66 -1.94 -13.32
C ALA A 403 -15.29 -0.60 -12.92
N VAL A 404 -16.34 -0.18 -13.60
CA VAL A 404 -17.05 1.07 -13.31
C VAL A 404 -18.54 0.82 -13.24
N VAL A 405 -19.18 1.23 -12.15
CA VAL A 405 -20.62 1.18 -11.94
C VAL A 405 -21.15 2.60 -11.84
N VAL A 406 -22.06 2.95 -12.75
CA VAL A 406 -22.71 4.25 -12.79
C VAL A 406 -24.19 4.09 -12.52
N THR A 407 -24.69 4.80 -11.52
CA THR A 407 -26.11 4.83 -11.19
C THR A 407 -26.80 6.03 -11.86
N PRO A 408 -28.09 5.94 -12.24
CA PRO A 408 -28.82 7.05 -12.84
C PRO A 408 -28.89 8.26 -11.89
N ASN A 409 -28.85 9.48 -12.44
CA ASN A 409 -29.18 10.69 -11.66
C ASN A 409 -30.68 10.76 -11.29
N GLY A 410 -31.53 10.02 -12.03
CA GLY A 410 -32.95 9.87 -11.70
C GLY A 410 -33.12 9.16 -10.34
N GLY A 411 -34.20 9.48 -9.63
CA GLY A 411 -34.51 8.84 -8.35
C GLY A 411 -34.48 7.32 -8.45
N GLY A 412 -34.06 6.67 -7.37
CA GLY A 412 -33.94 5.23 -7.26
C GLY A 412 -35.28 4.49 -7.38
N ILE A 413 -35.26 3.20 -7.10
CA ILE A 413 -36.46 2.36 -7.12
C ILE A 413 -37.49 2.94 -6.14
N ALA A 414 -38.64 3.36 -6.66
CA ALA A 414 -39.73 3.95 -5.89
C ALA A 414 -40.65 2.86 -5.31
N GLY A 415 -41.15 3.08 -4.08
CA GLY A 415 -42.16 2.20 -3.46
C GLY A 415 -41.63 1.21 -2.43
N GLY A 416 -40.48 1.49 -1.80
CA GLY A 416 -39.83 0.49 -0.96
C GLY A 416 -39.12 -0.57 -1.78
N PHE A 417 -38.12 -1.21 -1.19
CA PHE A 417 -37.27 -2.17 -1.89
C PHE A 417 -37.10 -3.43 -1.05
N THR A 418 -37.53 -4.56 -1.61
CA THR A 418 -37.30 -5.89 -1.03
C THR A 418 -36.37 -6.70 -1.93
N GLU A 419 -35.38 -7.33 -1.32
CA GLU A 419 -34.46 -8.30 -1.91
C GLU A 419 -34.49 -9.59 -1.09
N SER A 420 -35.08 -10.64 -1.67
CA SER A 420 -35.14 -11.98 -1.08
C SER A 420 -33.97 -12.88 -1.49
N VAL A 421 -33.13 -12.45 -2.44
CA VAL A 421 -31.99 -13.22 -2.99
C VAL A 421 -32.41 -14.50 -3.74
N GLU A 422 -33.70 -14.65 -4.04
CA GLU A 422 -34.24 -15.83 -4.72
C GLU A 422 -33.89 -15.88 -6.21
N ASP A 423 -33.68 -14.73 -6.85
CA ASP A 423 -33.28 -14.70 -8.26
C ASP A 423 -31.90 -15.34 -8.45
N SER A 424 -31.83 -16.33 -9.33
CA SER A 424 -30.58 -16.98 -9.72
C SER A 424 -29.56 -16.03 -10.37
N GLY A 425 -30.01 -14.87 -10.84
CA GLY A 425 -29.15 -13.80 -11.35
C GLY A 425 -28.40 -13.02 -10.28
N PHE A 426 -28.87 -13.01 -9.02
CA PHE A 426 -28.28 -12.18 -7.97
C PHE A 426 -26.76 -12.46 -7.81
N PRO A 427 -25.91 -11.43 -7.69
CA PRO A 427 -26.24 -10.00 -7.55
C PRO A 427 -26.55 -9.26 -8.87
N ASN A 428 -26.31 -9.89 -10.02
CA ASN A 428 -26.45 -9.33 -11.37
C ASN A 428 -27.72 -9.89 -12.03
N ASN A 429 -28.87 -9.35 -11.64
CA ASN A 429 -30.19 -9.65 -12.19
C ASN A 429 -30.33 -9.04 -13.60
N SER A 430 -29.58 -9.58 -14.55
CA SER A 430 -29.40 -9.06 -15.91
C SER A 430 -30.71 -8.52 -16.52
N GLY A 431 -30.80 -7.20 -16.67
CA GLY A 431 -31.89 -6.54 -17.39
C GLY A 431 -32.89 -5.74 -16.54
N ASN A 432 -32.63 -5.48 -15.26
CA ASN A 432 -33.41 -4.53 -14.45
C ASN A 432 -32.50 -3.57 -13.65
N ASP A 433 -33.10 -2.59 -12.98
CA ASP A 433 -32.46 -1.59 -12.13
C ASP A 433 -32.18 -2.08 -10.69
N ARG A 434 -32.28 -3.40 -10.46
CA ARG A 434 -32.18 -4.04 -9.14
C ARG A 434 -30.84 -4.75 -8.90
N ASP A 435 -29.84 -4.48 -9.75
CA ASP A 435 -28.51 -5.07 -9.63
C ASP A 435 -27.79 -4.54 -8.37
N TRP A 436 -27.14 -5.46 -7.67
CA TRP A 436 -26.30 -5.14 -6.53
C TRP A 436 -24.84 -5.07 -6.96
N SER A 437 -24.11 -4.09 -6.44
CA SER A 437 -22.69 -3.92 -6.72
C SER A 437 -21.85 -4.59 -5.64
N ILE A 438 -20.75 -5.23 -6.04
CA ILE A 438 -19.78 -5.79 -5.11
C ILE A 438 -18.45 -5.07 -5.26
N GLU A 439 -17.93 -4.52 -4.16
CA GLU A 439 -16.57 -4.01 -4.08
C GLU A 439 -15.77 -4.88 -3.10
N SER A 440 -14.67 -5.50 -3.57
CA SER A 440 -13.87 -6.41 -2.74
C SER A 440 -12.37 -6.16 -2.84
N ALA A 441 -11.66 -6.37 -1.72
CA ALA A 441 -10.20 -6.30 -1.68
C ALA A 441 -9.49 -7.54 -2.28
N GLY A 442 -10.24 -8.54 -2.79
CA GLY A 442 -9.70 -9.80 -3.29
C GLY A 442 -10.73 -10.70 -3.99
N GLY A 443 -10.31 -11.92 -4.35
CA GLY A 443 -11.10 -12.82 -5.22
C GLY A 443 -12.22 -13.63 -4.55
N LEU A 444 -12.32 -13.66 -3.22
CA LEU A 444 -13.44 -14.26 -2.49
C LEU A 444 -14.30 -13.14 -1.90
N THR A 445 -15.60 -13.12 -2.19
CA THR A 445 -16.52 -12.06 -1.74
C THR A 445 -17.96 -12.60 -1.57
N TRP A 446 -18.93 -11.71 -1.47
CA TRP A 446 -20.36 -11.99 -1.41
C TRP A 446 -20.81 -12.84 -2.61
N GLN A 447 -21.63 -13.85 -2.33
CA GLN A 447 -22.16 -14.76 -3.33
C GLN A 447 -23.54 -15.29 -2.92
N ARG A 448 -24.42 -15.49 -3.89
CA ARG A 448 -25.68 -16.22 -3.69
C ARG A 448 -25.40 -17.68 -3.30
N SER A 449 -26.25 -18.26 -2.46
CA SER A 449 -26.11 -19.62 -1.96
C SER A 449 -27.45 -20.27 -1.66
N ASN A 450 -27.63 -21.51 -2.12
CA ASN A 450 -28.80 -22.35 -1.82
C ASN A 450 -28.60 -23.28 -0.61
N LEU A 451 -27.59 -23.02 0.23
CA LEU A 451 -27.26 -23.90 1.36
C LEU A 451 -28.10 -23.64 2.62
N ALA A 452 -28.55 -22.40 2.80
CA ALA A 452 -29.37 -21.97 3.92
C ALA A 452 -30.09 -20.67 3.52
N SER A 453 -31.31 -20.50 3.99
CA SER A 453 -32.15 -19.32 3.82
C SER A 453 -33.17 -19.28 4.97
N VAL A 454 -33.84 -18.15 5.16
CA VAL A 454 -34.97 -17.99 6.07
C VAL A 454 -36.28 -18.17 5.33
N THR A 455 -36.45 -17.42 4.25
CA THR A 455 -37.55 -17.60 3.30
C THR A 455 -36.99 -18.10 1.98
N GLY A 456 -37.82 -18.75 1.16
CA GLY A 456 -37.38 -19.29 -0.12
C GLY A 456 -36.23 -20.32 -0.04
N ASP A 457 -35.44 -20.40 -1.12
CA ASP A 457 -34.41 -21.41 -1.35
C ASP A 457 -32.98 -20.84 -1.36
N ALA A 458 -32.78 -19.53 -1.20
CA ALA A 458 -31.46 -18.90 -1.30
C ALA A 458 -31.23 -17.74 -0.33
N SER A 459 -29.96 -17.46 -0.06
CA SER A 459 -29.50 -16.28 0.67
C SER A 459 -28.17 -15.80 0.10
N VAL A 460 -27.72 -14.60 0.48
CA VAL A 460 -26.38 -14.12 0.15
C VAL A 460 -25.43 -14.45 1.29
N ARG A 461 -24.22 -14.89 0.98
CA ARG A 461 -23.21 -15.23 1.97
C ARG A 461 -21.81 -14.82 1.56
N ILE A 462 -20.92 -14.73 2.54
CA ILE A 462 -19.51 -14.45 2.32
C ILE A 462 -18.63 -15.39 3.17
N ASN A 463 -17.55 -15.90 2.57
CA ASN A 463 -16.62 -16.83 3.22
C ASN A 463 -15.47 -16.08 3.93
N LEU A 464 -15.78 -15.42 5.05
CA LEU A 464 -14.80 -14.58 5.75
C LEU A 464 -13.63 -15.40 6.29
N ARG A 465 -13.83 -16.69 6.58
CA ARG A 465 -12.77 -17.64 6.99
C ARG A 465 -11.55 -17.64 6.06
N ASN A 466 -11.77 -17.54 4.76
CA ASN A 466 -10.72 -17.64 3.75
C ASN A 466 -10.34 -16.29 3.15
N ILE A 467 -10.99 -15.22 3.59
CA ILE A 467 -10.63 -13.84 3.27
C ILE A 467 -9.50 -13.41 4.23
N THR A 468 -8.63 -12.48 3.80
CA THR A 468 -7.54 -12.03 4.67
C THR A 468 -8.11 -11.23 5.82
N GLU A 469 -7.54 -11.42 7.01
CA GLU A 469 -7.95 -10.65 8.19
C GLU A 469 -7.80 -9.14 7.94
N GLY A 470 -8.86 -8.39 8.21
CA GLY A 470 -9.01 -6.97 7.95
C GLY A 470 -9.53 -6.60 6.56
N ASP A 471 -9.59 -7.55 5.61
CA ASP A 471 -10.14 -7.26 4.28
C ASP A 471 -11.62 -6.89 4.39
N ILE A 472 -11.99 -5.85 3.66
CA ILE A 472 -13.34 -5.29 3.58
C ILE A 472 -13.99 -5.78 2.28
N ASN A 473 -15.26 -6.18 2.38
CA ASN A 473 -16.06 -6.66 1.27
C ASN A 473 -17.45 -6.03 1.36
N ASP A 474 -17.79 -5.25 0.35
CA ASP A 474 -19.00 -4.46 0.30
C ASP A 474 -20.00 -5.08 -0.68
N LEU A 475 -21.24 -5.18 -0.25
CA LEU A 475 -22.41 -5.50 -1.07
C LEU A 475 -23.34 -4.28 -1.02
N ILE A 476 -23.48 -3.59 -2.15
CA ILE A 476 -24.11 -2.28 -2.26
C ILE A 476 -25.40 -2.41 -3.06
N SER A 477 -26.50 -1.89 -2.51
CA SER A 477 -27.81 -1.94 -3.13
C SER A 477 -27.88 -1.11 -4.42
N PRO A 478 -28.85 -1.38 -5.30
CA PRO A 478 -29.27 -0.38 -6.28
C PRO A 478 -29.73 0.93 -5.58
N PRO A 479 -29.83 2.04 -6.31
CA PRO A 479 -30.38 3.28 -5.76
C PRO A 479 -31.86 3.12 -5.43
N ILE A 480 -32.26 3.64 -4.26
CA ILE A 480 -33.62 3.56 -3.73
C ILE A 480 -34.16 4.98 -3.54
N ASP A 481 -35.39 5.22 -4.00
CA ASP A 481 -36.07 6.51 -3.82
C ASP A 481 -36.84 6.54 -2.49
N MET A 482 -36.35 7.35 -1.55
CA MET A 482 -36.96 7.58 -0.24
C MET A 482 -37.64 8.95 -0.14
N SER A 483 -37.87 9.65 -1.26
CA SER A 483 -38.42 11.02 -1.28
C SER A 483 -39.81 11.17 -0.67
N ASN A 484 -40.60 10.10 -0.71
CA ASN A 484 -41.94 10.04 -0.11
C ASN A 484 -41.97 9.35 1.26
N VAL A 485 -40.81 9.03 1.83
CA VAL A 485 -40.69 8.31 3.09
C VAL A 485 -40.46 9.29 4.23
N SER A 486 -41.30 9.24 5.27
CA SER A 486 -41.11 10.09 6.44
C SER A 486 -39.95 9.59 7.30
N SER A 487 -39.30 10.48 8.04
CA SER A 487 -38.17 10.10 8.91
C SER A 487 -38.53 9.08 9.99
N SER A 488 -39.81 8.97 10.38
CA SER A 488 -40.28 7.98 11.35
C SER A 488 -40.52 6.60 10.74
N ASP A 489 -40.75 6.53 9.43
CA ASP A 489 -41.05 5.29 8.72
C ASP A 489 -39.82 4.72 8.02
N ALA A 490 -38.83 5.58 7.69
CA ALA A 490 -37.56 5.23 7.06
C ALA A 490 -36.77 4.21 7.90
N THR A 491 -36.93 2.93 7.55
CA THR A 491 -36.35 1.78 8.23
C THR A 491 -35.92 0.74 7.21
N MET A 492 -34.94 -0.07 7.59
CA MET A 492 -34.59 -1.30 6.89
C MET A 492 -34.64 -2.45 7.88
N THR A 493 -35.12 -3.60 7.44
CA THR A 493 -34.91 -4.87 8.12
C THR A 493 -34.11 -5.83 7.25
N PHE A 494 -33.36 -6.72 7.89
CA PHE A 494 -32.70 -7.84 7.23
C PHE A 494 -32.50 -8.95 8.25
N LYS A 495 -32.36 -10.17 7.75
CA LYS A 495 -32.00 -11.33 8.57
C LYS A 495 -30.56 -11.70 8.31
N TYR A 496 -29.87 -12.14 9.36
CA TYR A 496 -28.49 -12.57 9.25
C TYR A 496 -28.20 -13.75 10.16
N ALA A 497 -27.20 -14.53 9.77
CA ALA A 497 -26.69 -15.61 10.59
C ALA A 497 -25.16 -15.69 10.49
N HIS A 498 -24.50 -15.84 11.64
CA HIS A 498 -23.06 -15.97 11.74
C HIS A 498 -22.67 -16.84 12.95
N ALA A 499 -21.52 -17.51 12.86
CA ALA A 499 -20.96 -18.27 13.96
C ALA A 499 -19.49 -17.93 14.19
N ASN A 500 -19.14 -17.65 15.45
CA ASN A 500 -17.74 -17.49 15.85
C ASN A 500 -17.02 -18.84 15.76
N ARG A 501 -15.72 -18.83 15.47
CA ARG A 501 -14.90 -20.03 15.63
C ARG A 501 -14.41 -20.19 17.06
N ASN A 502 -13.93 -21.38 17.37
CA ASN A 502 -13.20 -21.62 18.61
C ASN A 502 -11.78 -21.04 18.48
N SER A 503 -11.70 -19.71 18.53
CA SER A 503 -10.54 -18.85 18.38
C SER A 503 -10.45 -17.90 19.57
N THR A 504 -9.27 -17.29 19.75
CA THR A 504 -8.97 -16.38 20.86
C THR A 504 -9.32 -14.91 20.59
N THR A 505 -9.66 -14.59 19.34
CA THR A 505 -10.12 -13.26 18.89
C THR A 505 -11.42 -13.43 18.13
N HIS A 506 -12.36 -12.51 18.34
CA HIS A 506 -13.63 -12.44 17.63
C HIS A 506 -13.86 -10.98 17.24
N ASP A 507 -13.31 -10.59 16.10
CA ASP A 507 -13.40 -9.20 15.61
C ASP A 507 -13.98 -9.10 14.20
N GLU A 508 -14.63 -10.18 13.73
CA GLU A 508 -15.42 -10.21 12.50
C GLU A 508 -16.56 -9.19 12.62
N ARG A 509 -16.80 -8.40 11.57
CA ARG A 509 -17.79 -7.30 11.61
C ARG A 509 -18.77 -7.37 10.46
N LEU A 510 -20.01 -7.04 10.77
CA LEU A 510 -21.03 -6.61 9.82
C LEU A 510 -21.39 -5.16 10.12
N ARG A 511 -21.21 -4.29 9.14
CA ARG A 511 -21.60 -2.88 9.22
C ARG A 511 -22.55 -2.53 8.10
N ILE A 512 -23.58 -1.76 8.41
CA ILE A 512 -24.49 -1.21 7.41
C ILE A 512 -24.22 0.28 7.29
N TYR A 513 -23.98 0.74 6.08
CA TYR A 513 -23.85 2.15 5.75
C TYR A 513 -24.96 2.61 4.81
N VAL A 514 -25.21 3.92 4.80
CA VAL A 514 -26.06 4.57 3.80
C VAL A 514 -25.34 5.73 3.13
N SER A 515 -25.63 5.96 1.87
CA SER A 515 -25.20 7.13 1.10
C SER A 515 -26.43 7.78 0.43
N ASP A 516 -26.41 9.11 0.36
CA ASP A 516 -27.34 9.97 -0.39
C ASP A 516 -26.62 10.79 -1.48
N ASP A 517 -25.36 10.47 -1.74
CA ASP A 517 -24.46 11.15 -2.67
C ASP A 517 -23.78 10.15 -3.62
N CYS A 518 -24.53 9.11 -4.00
CA CYS A 518 -24.12 8.10 -4.98
C CYS A 518 -22.86 7.31 -4.61
N GLY A 519 -22.57 7.18 -3.31
CA GLY A 519 -21.43 6.42 -2.79
C GLY A 519 -20.17 7.25 -2.52
N GLU A 520 -20.21 8.57 -2.76
CA GLU A 520 -19.11 9.48 -2.43
C GLU A 520 -18.85 9.56 -0.91
N SER A 521 -19.90 9.50 -0.10
CA SER A 521 -19.79 9.43 1.35
C SER A 521 -20.76 8.42 1.98
N TRP A 522 -20.30 7.80 3.08
CA TRP A 522 -21.01 6.71 3.74
C TRP A 522 -21.25 7.02 5.23
N ARG A 523 -22.50 6.86 5.67
CA ARG A 523 -22.92 7.06 7.06
C ARG A 523 -23.27 5.73 7.71
N LEU A 524 -22.54 5.35 8.77
CA LEU A 524 -22.76 4.11 9.51
C LEU A 524 -24.13 4.11 10.22
N ARG A 525 -24.94 3.07 9.98
CA ARG A 525 -26.26 2.90 10.60
C ARG A 525 -26.37 1.69 11.51
N PHE A 526 -25.61 0.64 11.24
CA PHE A 526 -25.54 -0.56 12.07
C PHE A 526 -24.10 -1.07 12.15
N ASN A 527 -23.72 -1.57 13.31
CA ASN A 527 -22.42 -2.18 13.54
C ASN A 527 -22.57 -3.32 14.54
N SER A 528 -22.26 -4.53 14.10
CA SER A 528 -22.17 -5.70 14.93
C SER A 528 -20.83 -6.38 14.72
N SER A 529 -20.22 -6.84 15.81
CA SER A 529 -18.89 -7.44 15.78
C SER A 529 -18.70 -8.52 16.83
N GLY A 530 -17.82 -9.47 16.55
CA GLY A 530 -17.41 -10.51 17.50
C GLY A 530 -18.60 -11.30 18.06
N ASP A 531 -18.65 -11.44 19.39
CA ASP A 531 -19.77 -12.12 20.06
C ASP A 531 -21.14 -11.45 19.84
N GLY A 532 -21.17 -10.15 19.52
CA GLY A 532 -22.42 -9.46 19.16
C GLY A 532 -22.94 -9.85 17.77
N LEU A 533 -22.06 -10.31 16.89
CA LEU A 533 -22.40 -10.80 15.56
C LEU A 533 -22.81 -12.27 15.59
N ASN A 534 -22.33 -13.04 16.56
CA ASN A 534 -22.61 -14.47 16.66
C ASN A 534 -24.09 -14.74 16.94
N THR A 535 -24.75 -15.48 16.06
CA THR A 535 -26.15 -15.89 16.20
C THR A 535 -26.30 -17.38 16.53
N ALA A 536 -25.27 -18.20 16.30
CA ALA A 536 -25.30 -19.66 16.46
C ALA A 536 -25.28 -20.16 17.94
N GLY A 537 -25.47 -19.27 18.91
CA GLY A 537 -25.48 -19.62 20.34
C GLY A 537 -24.15 -20.12 20.92
N GLY A 538 -23.06 -20.11 20.16
CA GLY A 538 -21.73 -20.57 20.59
C GLY A 538 -20.70 -20.59 19.47
N SER A 539 -19.50 -21.12 19.75
CA SER A 539 -18.44 -21.26 18.76
C SER A 539 -18.51 -22.58 18.01
N VAL A 540 -18.21 -22.56 16.71
CA VAL A 540 -18.16 -23.75 15.83
C VAL A 540 -16.74 -24.15 15.47
N SER A 541 -16.52 -25.43 15.20
CA SER A 541 -15.23 -25.99 14.74
C SER A 541 -15.17 -26.20 13.22
N GLY A 542 -16.32 -26.41 12.58
CA GLY A 542 -16.47 -26.71 11.16
C GLY A 542 -16.89 -25.51 10.29
N ILE A 543 -17.42 -25.81 9.10
CA ILE A 543 -18.10 -24.83 8.24
C ILE A 543 -19.47 -24.57 8.85
N PHE A 544 -19.82 -23.29 9.04
CA PHE A 544 -21.14 -22.90 9.50
C PHE A 544 -22.15 -22.88 8.35
N THR A 545 -23.26 -23.59 8.54
CA THR A 545 -24.46 -23.51 7.69
C THR A 545 -25.63 -23.31 8.66
N PRO A 546 -26.30 -22.15 8.63
CA PRO A 546 -27.37 -21.82 9.57
C PRO A 546 -28.51 -22.83 9.53
N ASP A 547 -29.07 -23.16 10.70
CA ASP A 547 -30.41 -23.72 10.81
C ASP A 547 -31.45 -22.65 11.16
N ALA A 548 -32.73 -23.04 11.22
CA ALA A 548 -33.84 -22.11 11.44
C ALA A 548 -33.73 -21.29 12.75
N SER A 549 -33.00 -21.79 13.76
CA SER A 549 -32.81 -21.11 15.04
C SER A 549 -31.64 -20.15 15.07
N ASP A 550 -30.72 -20.25 14.10
CA ASP A 550 -29.51 -19.44 14.01
C ASP A 550 -29.77 -18.06 13.39
N TRP A 551 -30.92 -17.83 12.77
CA TRP A 551 -31.20 -16.57 12.10
C TRP A 551 -31.72 -15.51 13.04
N LYS A 552 -31.18 -14.30 12.92
CA LYS A 552 -31.61 -13.13 13.67
C LYS A 552 -32.06 -12.03 12.72
N GLU A 553 -33.19 -11.41 13.03
CA GLU A 553 -33.67 -10.22 12.33
C GLU A 553 -33.14 -8.96 13.02
N GLU A 554 -32.70 -8.00 12.22
CA GLU A 554 -32.30 -6.67 12.67
C GLU A 554 -33.15 -5.60 12.02
N SER A 555 -33.34 -4.50 12.75
CA SER A 555 -34.00 -3.30 12.24
C SER A 555 -33.06 -2.11 12.38
N VAL A 556 -32.81 -1.44 11.26
CA VAL A 556 -31.90 -0.31 11.13
C VAL A 556 -32.72 0.92 10.75
N SER A 557 -32.59 1.99 11.52
CA SER A 557 -33.18 3.27 11.14
C SER A 557 -32.47 3.81 9.91
N LEU A 558 -33.22 4.35 8.96
CA LEU A 558 -32.74 5.07 7.77
C LEU A 558 -33.16 6.55 7.79
N SER A 559 -33.56 7.08 8.95
CA SER A 559 -34.09 8.45 9.07
C SER A 559 -33.22 9.58 8.52
N VAL A 560 -31.89 9.38 8.43
CA VAL A 560 -30.93 10.37 7.93
C VAL A 560 -30.93 10.52 6.40
N VAL A 561 -31.55 9.58 5.69
CA VAL A 561 -31.72 9.55 4.22
C VAL A 561 -33.19 9.64 3.83
N ALA A 562 -34.09 9.89 4.79
CA ALA A 562 -35.51 10.07 4.51
C ALA A 562 -35.72 11.36 3.71
N GLY A 563 -36.51 11.29 2.64
CA GLY A 563 -36.72 12.41 1.72
C GLY A 563 -35.71 12.48 0.58
N GLU A 564 -34.66 11.66 0.58
CA GLU A 564 -33.66 11.62 -0.48
C GLU A 564 -34.12 10.72 -1.63
N GLN A 565 -33.80 11.14 -2.86
CA GLN A 565 -34.21 10.42 -4.08
C GLN A 565 -33.23 9.31 -4.47
N HIS A 566 -32.01 9.33 -3.95
CA HIS A 566 -30.94 8.43 -4.37
C HIS A 566 -30.23 7.86 -3.15
N VAL A 567 -30.82 6.83 -2.55
CA VAL A 567 -30.27 6.19 -1.35
C VAL A 567 -29.61 4.88 -1.72
N LEU A 568 -28.35 4.71 -1.33
CA LEU A 568 -27.64 3.43 -1.38
C LEU A 568 -27.53 2.84 0.02
N VAL A 569 -27.65 1.53 0.14
CA VAL A 569 -27.37 0.77 1.36
C VAL A 569 -26.21 -0.18 1.10
N LYS A 570 -25.23 -0.18 2.00
CA LYS A 570 -24.03 -1.01 1.88
C LYS A 570 -23.89 -1.95 3.06
N PHE A 571 -23.80 -3.25 2.77
CA PHE A 571 -23.45 -4.32 3.69
C PHE A 571 -21.94 -4.54 3.61
N GLU A 572 -21.24 -4.02 4.61
CA GLU A 572 -19.78 -4.14 4.74
C GLU A 572 -19.45 -5.30 5.67
N ALA A 573 -18.77 -6.32 5.15
CA ALA A 573 -18.22 -7.41 5.94
C ALA A 573 -16.70 -7.29 6.07
N THR A 574 -16.20 -7.39 7.31
CA THR A 574 -14.76 -7.35 7.60
C THR A 574 -14.33 -8.67 8.21
N SER A 575 -13.32 -9.30 7.60
CA SER A 575 -12.85 -10.60 8.04
C SER A 575 -11.94 -10.52 9.27
N ASP A 576 -12.17 -11.41 10.23
CA ASP A 576 -11.26 -11.86 11.29
C ASP A 576 -11.05 -13.38 11.19
N ARG A 577 -11.21 -13.92 9.97
CA ARG A 577 -11.07 -15.35 9.64
C ARG A 577 -11.95 -16.27 10.48
N GLN A 578 -13.14 -15.81 10.86
CA GLN A 578 -14.10 -16.64 11.59
C GLN A 578 -14.80 -17.58 10.61
N SER A 579 -16.04 -17.31 10.23
CA SER A 579 -16.88 -18.28 9.53
C SER A 579 -17.60 -17.64 8.34
N TYR A 580 -18.65 -18.28 7.85
CA TYR A 580 -19.53 -17.64 6.90
C TYR A 580 -20.45 -16.64 7.62
N LEU A 581 -20.73 -15.53 6.95
CA LEU A 581 -21.83 -14.64 7.26
C LEU A 581 -22.89 -14.81 6.17
N TYR A 582 -24.14 -14.98 6.58
CA TYR A 582 -25.30 -15.07 5.69
C TYR A 582 -26.21 -13.88 5.94
N ILE A 583 -26.80 -13.33 4.87
CA ILE A 583 -27.81 -12.27 4.89
C ILE A 583 -28.99 -12.72 4.03
N ASP A 584 -30.19 -12.43 4.48
CA ASP A 584 -31.43 -12.78 3.81
C ASP A 584 -32.54 -11.76 4.12
N ASP A 585 -33.64 -11.79 3.38
CA ASP A 585 -34.84 -10.96 3.58
C ASP A 585 -34.53 -9.46 3.78
N ILE A 586 -33.79 -8.84 2.86
CA ILE A 586 -33.44 -7.42 2.95
C ILE A 586 -34.66 -6.59 2.53
N ASN A 587 -35.19 -5.78 3.45
CA ASN A 587 -36.40 -4.98 3.25
C ASN A 587 -36.12 -3.53 3.62
N ILE A 588 -36.02 -2.66 2.63
CA ILE A 588 -35.77 -1.23 2.78
C ILE A 588 -37.08 -0.48 2.56
N ASN A 589 -37.69 -0.04 3.67
CA ASN A 589 -38.98 0.65 3.70
C ASN A 589 -40.03 0.00 2.78
N PRO A 590 -40.31 -1.31 2.91
CA PRO A 590 -41.19 -2.02 1.99
C PRO A 590 -42.60 -1.41 2.00
N ASP A 591 -43.23 -1.26 0.83
CA ASP A 591 -44.63 -0.88 0.76
C ASP A 591 -45.51 -1.94 1.45
N ALA A 592 -46.51 -1.50 2.22
CA ALA A 592 -47.37 -2.40 2.99
C ALA A 592 -48.16 -3.42 2.14
N SER A 593 -48.20 -3.24 0.81
CA SER A 593 -48.81 -4.17 -0.15
C SER A 593 -47.90 -5.30 -0.61
N GLU A 594 -46.57 -5.19 -0.48
CA GLU A 594 -45.64 -6.24 -0.92
C GLU A 594 -45.34 -7.26 0.18
N VAL A 595 -45.53 -6.90 1.45
CA VAL A 595 -45.28 -7.75 2.63
C VAL A 595 -46.25 -8.95 2.73
N GLY A 596 -47.27 -9.06 1.86
CA GLY A 596 -48.39 -10.00 2.01
C GLY A 596 -48.65 -11.00 0.87
N ILE A 597 -47.79 -11.13 -0.15
CA ILE A 597 -48.11 -11.91 -1.37
C ILE A 597 -47.56 -13.35 -1.35
N GLU A 598 -46.67 -13.73 -0.42
CA GLU A 598 -46.18 -15.14 -0.33
C GLU A 598 -46.81 -15.99 0.79
N GLU A 599 -47.57 -15.41 1.74
CA GLU A 599 -48.13 -16.16 2.89
C GLU A 599 -49.48 -16.88 2.64
N ALA A 600 -49.86 -17.16 1.39
CA ALA A 600 -51.12 -17.87 1.10
C ALA A 600 -50.95 -19.05 0.13
N GLY A 601 -50.33 -20.13 0.60
CA GLY A 601 -50.21 -21.39 -0.14
C GLY A 601 -50.27 -22.65 0.73
N ALA A 602 -51.47 -23.23 0.81
CA ALA A 602 -51.78 -24.61 1.27
C ALA A 602 -51.89 -24.89 2.78
N ILE A 603 -53.03 -24.49 3.36
CA ILE A 603 -53.78 -25.40 4.24
C ILE A 603 -54.98 -25.90 3.44
N SER A 604 -55.08 -27.21 3.24
CA SER A 604 -56.34 -27.88 2.93
C SER A 604 -56.40 -29.23 3.63
N ASP A 605 -57.55 -29.47 4.26
CA ASP A 605 -57.97 -30.60 5.11
C ASP A 605 -57.53 -32.01 4.70
#